data_AF-A0A830GWG7-F1
#
_entry.id   AF-A0A830GWG7-F1
#
_cell.length_a   1.000
_cell.length_b   1.000
_cell.length_c   1.000
_cell.angle_alpha   90.00
_cell.angle_beta   90.00
_cell.angle_gamma   90.00
#
_symmetry.space_group_name_H-M   'P 1'
#
loop_
_entity.id
_entity.type
_entity.pdbx_description
1 polymer ?
#
loop_
_entity_poly.entity_id
_entity_poly.type
_entity_poly.pdbx_seq_one_letter_code
_entity_poly.pdbx_strand_id
1 'polypeptide(L)'
;MIGIYWLVDIALVIGDVVLAGLIARNYYSIGFTKIGKLLLYLSIIFLVQGIAMLIAYSKWAMMGYDETIALPSLVITASSLIGMAFLYYISKM
;
A
#
# COMPACT_ATOMS: atom_id res chain seq x y z
N MET A 1 -6.28 19.69 -10.39
CA MET A 1 -6.07 18.94 -11.64
C MET A 1 -5.59 17.55 -11.27
N ILE A 2 -5.84 16.52 -12.10
CA ILE A 2 -5.21 15.21 -11.89
C ILE A 2 -3.75 15.37 -12.32
N GLY A 3 -2.87 15.63 -11.34
CA GLY A 3 -1.44 15.75 -11.55
C GLY A 3 -0.75 14.41 -11.74
N ILE A 4 0.46 14.42 -12.29
CA ILE A 4 1.30 13.22 -12.49
C ILE A 4 1.46 12.42 -11.17
N TYR A 5 1.54 13.13 -10.05
CA TYR A 5 1.66 12.53 -8.72
C TYR A 5 0.45 11.68 -8.31
N TRP A 6 -0.75 12.04 -8.75
CA TRP A 6 -1.97 11.25 -8.48
C TRP A 6 -1.95 9.92 -9.22
N LEU A 7 -1.52 9.93 -10.48
CA LEU A 7 -1.41 8.70 -11.27
C LEU A 7 -0.36 7.73 -10.69
N VAL A 8 0.76 8.27 -10.21
CA VAL A 8 1.80 7.47 -9.56
C VAL A 8 1.28 6.88 -8.25
N ASP A 9 0.60 7.66 -7.41
CA ASP A 9 0.08 7.18 -6.11
C ASP A 9 -0.97 6.06 -6.32
N ILE A 10 -1.86 6.22 -7.31
CA ILE A 10 -2.80 5.15 -7.72
C ILE A 10 -2.04 3.89 -8.13
N ALA A 11 -1.01 4.02 -8.98
CA ALA A 11 -0.24 2.87 -9.44
C ALA A 11 0.46 2.14 -8.27
N LEU A 12 0.98 2.88 -7.29
CA LEU A 12 1.59 2.30 -6.09
C LEU A 12 0.55 1.56 -5.25
N VAL A 13 -0.64 2.14 -5.01
CA VAL A 13 -1.73 1.47 -4.26
C VAL A 13 -2.20 0.20 -4.99
N ILE A 14 -2.28 0.22 -6.33
CA ILE A 14 -2.57 -1.00 -7.11
C ILE A 14 -1.49 -2.07 -6.85
N GLY A 15 -0.23 -1.67 -6.79
CA GLY A 15 0.88 -2.56 -6.40
C GLY A 15 0.68 -3.18 -5.01
N ASP A 16 0.30 -2.38 -4.02
CA ASP A 16 -0.01 -2.87 -2.66
C ASP A 16 -1.16 -3.88 -2.67
N VAL A 17 -2.23 -3.63 -3.43
CA VAL A 17 -3.37 -4.57 -3.57
C VAL A 17 -2.90 -5.90 -4.17
N VAL A 18 -2.09 -5.85 -5.22
CA VAL A 18 -1.56 -7.06 -5.88
C VAL A 18 -0.69 -7.85 -4.90
N LEU A 19 0.23 -7.19 -4.20
CA LEU A 19 1.10 -7.85 -3.22
C LEU A 19 0.30 -8.41 -2.04
N ALA A 20 -0.71 -7.69 -1.53
CA ALA A 20 -1.59 -8.18 -0.48
C ALA A 20 -2.31 -9.46 -0.89
N GLY A 21 -2.84 -9.51 -2.11
CA GLY A 21 -3.49 -10.70 -2.66
C GLY A 21 -2.54 -11.88 -2.79
N LEU A 22 -1.29 -11.64 -3.21
CA LEU A 22 -0.26 -12.67 -3.30
C LEU A 22 0.18 -13.19 -1.91
N ILE A 23 0.36 -12.29 -0.93
CA ILE A 23 0.65 -12.66 0.47
C ILE A 23 -0.49 -13.50 1.04
N ALA A 24 -1.75 -13.06 0.84
CA ALA A 24 -2.93 -13.79 1.29
C ALA A 24 -3.01 -15.19 0.65
N ARG A 25 -2.71 -15.31 -0.64
CA ARG A 25 -2.63 -16.61 -1.33
C ARG A 25 -1.57 -17.52 -0.72
N ASN A 26 -0.36 -17.00 -0.45
CA ASN A 26 0.70 -17.77 0.19
C ASN A 26 0.31 -18.17 1.62
N TYR A 27 -0.40 -17.28 2.33
CA TYR A 27 -0.90 -17.55 3.67
C TYR A 27 -1.88 -18.73 3.74
N TYR A 28 -2.78 -18.89 2.76
CA TYR A 28 -3.65 -20.06 2.66
C TYR A 28 -2.88 -21.38 2.57
N SER A 29 -1.67 -21.37 1.98
CA SER A 29 -0.83 -22.57 1.82
C SER A 29 -0.02 -22.93 3.07
N ILE A 30 0.35 -21.96 3.91
CA ILE A 30 1.24 -22.15 5.07
C ILE A 30 0.46 -22.67 6.31
N GLY A 31 -0.88 -22.71 6.21
CA GLY A 31 -1.75 -22.99 7.35
C GLY A 31 -1.76 -21.80 8.32
N PHE A 32 -2.80 -21.70 9.15
CA PHE A 32 -3.08 -20.58 10.06
C PHE A 32 -2.06 -20.44 11.23
N THR A 33 -0.77 -20.50 10.94
CA THR A 33 0.32 -20.29 11.89
C THR A 33 0.29 -18.86 12.43
N LYS A 34 0.81 -18.68 13.65
CA LYS A 34 0.89 -17.35 14.29
C LYS A 34 1.69 -16.35 13.44
N ILE A 35 2.74 -16.83 12.78
CA ILE A 35 3.61 -16.03 11.91
C ILE A 35 2.85 -15.61 10.64
N GLY A 36 2.15 -16.54 9.99
CA GLY A 36 1.35 -16.18 8.81
C GLY A 36 0.23 -15.18 9.13
N LYS A 37 -0.43 -15.30 10.29
CA LYS A 37 -1.43 -14.31 10.75
C LYS A 37 -0.80 -12.91 10.87
N LEU A 38 0.39 -12.84 11.46
CA LEU A 38 1.12 -11.58 11.61
C LEU A 38 1.45 -10.95 10.25
N LEU A 39 1.96 -11.75 9.30
CA LEU A 39 2.25 -11.30 7.94
C LEU A 39 1.00 -10.75 7.24
N LEU A 40 -0.13 -11.45 7.37
CA LEU A 40 -1.40 -11.00 6.81
C LEU A 40 -1.85 -9.68 7.44
N TYR A 41 -1.81 -9.55 8.77
CA TYR A 41 -2.18 -8.31 9.45
C TYR A 41 -1.29 -7.13 9.04
N LEU A 42 0.03 -7.33 8.98
CA LEU A 42 0.96 -6.30 8.53
C LEU A 42 0.68 -5.87 7.08
N SER A 43 0.37 -6.83 6.21
CA SER A 43 0.02 -6.53 4.82
C SER A 43 -1.26 -5.70 4.68
N ILE A 44 -2.27 -5.98 5.52
CA ILE A 44 -3.52 -5.22 5.57
C ILE A 44 -3.26 -3.80 6.10
N ILE A 45 -2.40 -3.64 7.11
CA ILE A 45 -2.05 -2.32 7.66
C ILE A 45 -1.41 -1.45 6.57
N PHE A 46 -0.44 -1.99 5.83
CA PHE A 46 0.19 -1.29 4.72
C PHE A 46 -0.81 -0.91 3.62
N LEU A 47 -1.67 -1.84 3.21
CA LEU A 47 -2.73 -1.58 2.24
C LEU A 47 -3.66 -0.43 2.70
N VAL A 48 -4.14 -0.49 3.93
CA VAL A 48 -5.03 0.55 4.50
C VAL A 48 -4.32 1.90 4.56
N GLN A 49 -3.03 1.91 4.89
CA GLN A 49 -2.21 3.12 4.89
C GLN A 49 -2.13 3.73 3.49
N GLY A 50 -1.82 2.95 2.45
CA GLY A 50 -1.78 3.43 1.06
C GLY A 50 -3.13 4.00 0.59
N ILE A 51 -4.23 3.29 0.89
CA ILE A 51 -5.59 3.77 0.55
C ILE A 51 -5.93 5.07 1.31
N ALA A 52 -5.60 5.15 2.59
CA ALA A 52 -5.87 6.35 3.40
C ALA A 52 -5.12 7.57 2.88
N MET A 53 -3.86 7.39 2.47
CA MET A 53 -3.05 8.46 1.87
C MET A 53 -3.61 8.92 0.53
N LEU A 54 -4.05 7.99 -0.32
CA LEU A 54 -4.71 8.32 -1.59
C LEU A 54 -5.99 9.16 -1.37
N ILE A 55 -6.79 8.82 -0.35
CA ILE A 55 -7.99 9.58 0.04
C ILE A 55 -7.61 10.96 0.59
N ALA A 56 -6.60 11.05 1.46
CA ALA A 56 -6.13 12.30 2.04
C ALA A 56 -5.66 13.26 0.95
N TYR A 57 -4.84 12.77 0.00
CA TYR A 57 -4.39 13.55 -1.13
C TYR A 57 -5.54 14.02 -2.02
N SER A 58 -6.53 13.16 -2.27
CA SER A 58 -7.74 13.54 -3.01
C SER A 58 -8.52 14.66 -2.32
N LYS A 59 -8.63 14.62 -0.98
CA LYS A 59 -9.26 15.71 -0.20
C LYS A 59 -8.46 17.00 -0.27
N TRP A 60 -7.14 16.94 -0.15
CA TRP A 60 -6.30 18.13 -0.26
C TRP A 60 -6.39 18.78 -1.65
N ALA A 61 -6.42 17.97 -2.71
CA ALA A 61 -6.63 18.46 -4.06
C ALA A 61 -7.99 19.18 -4.22
N MET A 62 -9.07 18.68 -3.60
CA MET A 62 -10.38 19.35 -3.60
C MET A 62 -10.39 20.67 -2.83
N MET A 63 -9.53 20.80 -1.81
CA MET A 63 -9.36 22.04 -1.03
C MET A 63 -8.51 23.09 -1.76
N GLY A 64 -8.00 22.80 -2.96
CA GLY A 64 -7.20 23.72 -3.76
C GLY A 64 -5.73 23.81 -3.33
N TYR A 65 -5.25 22.85 -2.54
CA TYR A 65 -3.83 22.76 -2.22
C TYR A 65 -3.01 22.40 -3.47
N ASP A 66 -1.77 22.89 -3.51
CA ASP A 66 -0.84 22.63 -4.60
C ASP A 66 -0.44 21.14 -4.68
N GLU A 67 -0.06 20.70 -5.88
CA GLU A 67 0.30 19.31 -6.15
C GLU A 67 1.53 18.85 -5.36
N THR A 68 2.39 19.76 -4.90
CA THR A 68 3.55 19.43 -4.05
C THR A 68 3.17 18.80 -2.72
N ILE A 69 1.95 19.03 -2.22
CA ILE A 69 1.41 18.38 -1.01
C ILE A 69 1.14 16.87 -1.23
N ALA A 70 1.20 16.39 -2.48
CA ALA A 70 1.19 14.96 -2.81
C ALA A 70 2.48 14.24 -2.41
N LEU A 71 3.60 14.95 -2.31
CA LEU A 71 4.92 14.32 -2.12
C LEU A 71 4.99 13.49 -0.82
N PRO A 72 4.51 13.96 0.33
CA PRO A 72 4.42 13.12 1.54
C PRO A 72 3.53 11.88 1.35
N SER A 73 2.42 11.99 0.61
CA SER A 73 1.55 10.85 0.27
C SER A 73 2.34 9.80 -0.49
N LEU A 74 3.00 10.21 -1.56
CA LEU A 74 3.81 9.35 -2.40
C LEU A 74 4.95 8.67 -1.65
N VAL A 75 5.67 9.39 -0.77
CA VAL A 75 6.74 8.80 0.04
C VAL A 75 6.19 7.72 0.97
N ILE A 76 5.04 7.95 1.58
CA ILE A 76 4.38 6.98 2.45
C ILE A 76 3.92 5.76 1.65
N THR A 77 3.23 5.94 0.53
CA THR A 77 2.73 4.84 -0.31
C THR A 77 3.88 4.04 -0.92
N ALA A 78 4.97 4.70 -1.35
CA ALA A 78 6.16 4.02 -1.85
C ALA A 78 6.86 3.20 -0.75
N SER A 79 6.92 3.74 0.48
CA SER A 79 7.47 3.02 1.64
C SER A 79 6.60 1.81 2.01
N SER A 80 5.28 1.95 1.92
CA SER A 80 4.31 0.86 2.09
C SER A 80 4.56 -0.26 1.10
N LEU A 81 4.73 0.08 -0.19
CA LEU A 81 5.01 -0.89 -1.25
C LEU A 81 6.31 -1.65 -1.03
N ILE A 82 7.36 -0.97 -0.57
CA ILE A 82 8.63 -1.62 -0.20
C ILE A 82 8.40 -2.60 0.96
N GLY A 83 7.68 -2.18 2.01
CA GLY A 83 7.31 -3.04 3.13
C GLY A 83 6.52 -4.27 2.69
N MET A 84 5.53 -4.08 1.82
CA MET A 84 4.73 -5.15 1.21
C MET A 84 5.58 -6.12 0.39
N ALA A 85 6.57 -5.62 -0.37
CA ALA A 85 7.48 -6.45 -1.13
C ALA A 85 8.34 -7.34 -0.21
N PHE A 86 8.83 -6.81 0.92
CA PHE A 86 9.52 -7.60 1.94
C PHE A 86 8.62 -8.67 2.56
N LEU A 87 7.39 -8.31 2.96
CA LEU A 87 6.43 -9.27 3.50
C LEU A 87 6.10 -10.37 2.49
N TYR A 88 5.96 -10.02 1.21
CA TYR A 88 5.76 -10.99 0.14
C TYR A 88 6.94 -11.93 -0.03
N TYR A 89 8.17 -11.41 -0.01
CA TYR A 89 9.37 -12.25 -0.05
C TYR A 89 9.41 -13.24 1.11
N ILE A 90 9.14 -12.78 2.34
CA ILE A 90 9.07 -13.64 3.54
C ILE A 90 7.94 -14.67 3.40
N SER A 91 6.78 -14.30 2.85
CA SER A 91 5.65 -15.21 2.67
C SER A 91 5.92 -16.36 1.71
N LYS A 92 7.00 -16.30 0.92
CA LYS A 92 7.42 -17.39 0.02
C LYS A 92 8.41 -18.36 0.65
N MET A 93 9.05 -17.97 1.75
CA MET A 93 10.00 -18.80 2.49
C MET A 93 9.26 -19.83 3.34
#